data_AF-A0A9E3KZC3-F1
#
_entry.id   AF-A0A9E3KZC3-F1
#
_cell.length_a   1.000
_cell.length_b   1.000
_cell.length_c   1.000
_cell.angle_alpha   90.00
_cell.angle_beta   90.00
_cell.angle_gamma   90.00
#
_symmetry.space_group_name_H-M   'P 1'
#
loop_
_entity.id
_entity.type
_entity.pdbx_description
1 polymer ?
#
loop_
_entity_poly.entity_id
_entity_poly.type
_entity_poly.pdbx_seq_one_letter_code
_entity_poly.pdbx_strand_id
1 'polypeptide(L)'
;MPREFNLEQPHFWIYLRAEEEEKFPPLNDVYTFLHDVNLIYEISRVATDPNYDFSLSELVYSREEGLNIHMRDEDRLHVESMSKNSPLELSTLVVAVPAAVGAIWGVVQIIEKVVNFRLNRRKLREEVRRLERENTQVMPPLATEERSDSTLLYENRRFLESRLEEVGALGVYRRIGDRLVQSKIEIVEVRIELRNIRH
;
A
#
# COMPACT_ATOMS: atom_id res chain seq x y z
N MET A 1 26.55 11.25 5.00
CA MET A 1 27.02 10.23 4.05
C MET A 1 25.84 9.33 3.72
N PRO A 2 25.60 8.99 2.44
CA PRO A 2 24.55 8.03 2.08
C PRO A 2 24.84 6.71 2.80
N ARG A 3 23.87 6.23 3.59
CA ARG A 3 23.99 4.94 4.26
C ARG A 3 23.52 3.87 3.29
N GLU A 4 24.43 2.95 2.98
CA GLU A 4 24.15 1.77 2.17
C GLU A 4 23.26 0.79 2.96
N PHE A 5 22.39 0.08 2.25
CA PHE A 5 21.54 -0.94 2.85
C PHE A 5 22.40 -2.04 3.51
N ASN A 6 22.13 -2.33 4.79
CA ASN A 6 22.85 -3.34 5.57
C ASN A 6 21.87 -4.34 6.20
N LEU A 7 21.94 -5.60 5.77
CA LEU A 7 21.10 -6.71 6.22
C LEU A 7 21.30 -7.09 7.70
N GLU A 8 22.43 -6.70 8.32
CA GLU A 8 22.69 -6.96 9.74
C GLU A 8 21.88 -6.06 10.68
N GLN A 9 21.25 -5.01 10.15
CA GLN A 9 20.39 -4.13 10.92
C GLN A 9 18.95 -4.68 11.00
N PRO A 10 18.21 -4.33 12.07
CA PRO A 10 16.78 -4.59 12.12
C PRO A 10 16.08 -4.00 10.91
N HIS A 11 15.20 -4.77 10.27
CA HIS A 11 14.45 -4.34 9.10
C HIS A 11 13.00 -4.79 9.18
N PHE A 12 12.14 -4.02 8.54
CA PHE A 12 10.79 -4.44 8.25
C PHE A 12 10.81 -5.32 7.02
N TRP A 13 10.32 -6.53 7.19
CA TRP A 13 9.98 -7.45 6.12
C TRP A 13 8.53 -7.23 5.74
N ILE A 14 8.28 -6.89 4.48
CA ILE A 14 6.96 -6.67 3.92
C ILE A 14 6.73 -7.76 2.89
N TYR A 15 5.77 -8.62 3.17
CA TYR A 15 5.31 -9.65 2.25
C TYR A 15 3.97 -9.24 1.67
N LEU A 16 3.87 -9.32 0.35
CA LEU A 16 2.67 -9.02 -0.41
C LEU A 16 2.40 -10.20 -1.36
N ARG A 17 1.20 -10.76 -1.24
CA ARG A 17 0.68 -11.73 -2.19
C ARG A 17 -0.46 -11.10 -2.96
N ALA A 18 -0.41 -11.20 -4.27
CA ALA A 18 -1.42 -10.69 -5.17
C ALA A 18 -1.86 -11.73 -6.21
N GLU A 19 -3.13 -11.66 -6.61
CA GLU A 19 -3.73 -12.56 -7.59
C GLU A 19 -4.25 -11.74 -8.77
N GLU A 20 -4.15 -12.29 -9.98
CA GLU A 20 -4.57 -11.61 -11.19
C GLU A 20 -6.00 -12.01 -11.56
N GLU A 21 -6.87 -11.03 -11.86
CA GLU A 21 -8.24 -11.35 -12.33
C GLU A 21 -8.22 -12.04 -13.71
N GLU A 22 -7.22 -11.71 -14.54
CA GLU A 22 -6.97 -12.33 -15.84
C GLU A 22 -5.80 -13.32 -15.76
N LYS A 23 -5.94 -14.48 -16.43
CA LYS A 23 -4.90 -15.53 -16.47
C LYS A 23 -3.56 -15.07 -17.08
N PHE A 24 -3.58 -14.03 -17.92
CA PHE A 24 -2.42 -13.47 -18.61
C PHE A 24 -2.47 -11.94 -18.60
N PRO A 25 -2.15 -11.30 -17.47
CA PRO A 25 -2.17 -9.84 -17.38
C PRO A 25 -1.13 -9.23 -18.34
N PRO A 26 -1.43 -8.10 -19.00
CA PRO A 26 -0.44 -7.31 -19.72
C PRO A 26 0.75 -6.96 -18.83
N LEU A 27 1.97 -6.96 -19.38
CA LEU A 27 3.18 -6.58 -18.64
C LEU A 27 3.06 -5.18 -18.03
N ASN A 28 2.40 -4.27 -18.75
CA ASN A 28 2.16 -2.91 -18.27
C ASN A 28 1.32 -2.87 -16.98
N ASP A 29 0.37 -3.80 -16.81
CA ASP A 29 -0.47 -3.85 -15.61
C ASP A 29 0.35 -4.33 -14.41
N VAL A 30 1.22 -5.34 -14.60
CA VAL A 30 2.16 -5.82 -13.58
C VAL A 30 3.16 -4.73 -13.20
N TYR A 31 3.76 -4.08 -14.20
CA TYR A 31 4.70 -2.97 -14.00
C TYR A 31 4.05 -1.81 -13.23
N THR A 32 2.87 -1.39 -13.67
CA THR A 32 2.14 -0.27 -13.03
C THR A 32 1.75 -0.62 -11.60
N PHE A 33 1.30 -1.85 -11.35
CA PHE A 33 0.97 -2.30 -10.00
C PHE A 33 2.18 -2.24 -9.05
N LEU A 34 3.32 -2.83 -9.45
CA LEU A 34 4.54 -2.82 -8.64
C LEU A 34 5.06 -1.40 -8.42
N HIS A 35 5.03 -0.60 -9.48
CA HIS A 35 5.42 0.81 -9.41
C HIS A 35 4.53 1.59 -8.43
N ASP A 36 3.22 1.36 -8.44
CA ASP A 36 2.27 2.06 -7.57
C ASP A 36 2.42 1.67 -6.11
N VAL A 37 2.67 0.38 -5.83
CA VAL A 37 3.01 -0.10 -4.48
C VAL A 37 4.28 0.59 -3.97
N ASN A 38 5.32 0.64 -4.80
CA ASN A 38 6.58 1.29 -4.43
C ASN A 38 6.39 2.80 -4.20
N LEU A 39 5.65 3.48 -5.08
CA LEU A 39 5.45 4.93 -4.99
C LEU A 39 4.67 5.35 -3.74
N ILE A 40 3.70 4.55 -3.30
CA ILE A 40 3.00 4.78 -2.02
C ILE A 40 3.98 4.73 -0.86
N TYR A 41 4.87 3.74 -0.86
CA TYR A 41 5.89 3.62 0.17
C TYR A 41 6.82 4.83 0.16
N GLU A 42 7.37 5.20 -1.00
CA GLU A 42 8.31 6.32 -1.14
C GLU A 42 7.70 7.64 -0.69
N ILE A 43 6.49 7.96 -1.16
CA ILE A 43 5.76 9.17 -0.76
C ILE A 43 5.53 9.18 0.75
N SER A 44 5.13 8.04 1.33
CA SER A 44 4.89 7.93 2.77
C SER A 44 6.19 8.08 3.56
N ARG A 45 7.31 7.51 3.07
CA ARG A 45 8.63 7.58 3.71
C ARG A 45 9.15 9.00 3.75
N VAL A 46 9.06 9.71 2.63
CA VAL A 46 9.52 11.10 2.54
C VAL A 46 8.61 12.02 3.36
N ALA A 47 7.28 11.84 3.32
CA ALA A 47 6.36 12.66 4.10
C ALA A 47 6.54 12.50 5.62
N THR A 48 7.01 11.33 6.08
CA THR A 48 7.14 11.03 7.51
C THR A 48 8.54 11.23 8.07
N ASP A 49 9.56 11.44 7.22
CA ASP A 49 10.93 11.72 7.65
C ASP A 49 11.28 13.21 7.48
N PRO A 50 11.51 13.95 8.57
CA PRO A 50 11.94 15.34 8.46
C PRO A 50 13.36 15.50 7.89
N ASN A 51 14.14 14.42 7.75
CA ASN A 51 15.48 14.48 7.17
C ASN A 51 15.47 14.61 5.63
N TYR A 52 14.32 14.44 4.98
CA TYR A 52 14.17 14.72 3.56
C TYR A 52 13.69 16.14 3.35
N ASP A 53 14.60 17.02 2.94
CA ASP A 53 14.35 18.44 2.69
C ASP A 53 14.23 18.72 1.19
N PHE A 54 13.17 18.22 0.57
CA PHE A 54 12.86 18.52 -0.83
C PHE A 54 11.34 18.59 -1.06
N SER A 55 10.94 19.39 -2.06
CA SER A 55 9.53 19.54 -2.41
C SER A 55 9.00 18.31 -3.16
N LEU A 56 8.22 17.49 -2.47
CA LEU A 56 7.50 16.33 -3.04
C LEU A 56 6.63 16.72 -4.24
N SER A 57 6.12 17.96 -4.29
CA SER A 57 5.24 18.42 -5.35
C SER A 57 5.90 18.50 -6.73
N GLU A 58 7.23 18.63 -6.81
CA GLU A 58 7.98 18.68 -8.08
C GLU A 58 8.43 17.29 -8.55
N LEU A 59 8.76 16.40 -7.62
CA LEU A 59 9.40 15.12 -7.93
C LEU A 59 8.42 13.98 -8.20
N VAL A 60 7.23 14.02 -7.59
CA VAL A 60 6.18 12.99 -7.75
C VAL A 60 5.64 12.92 -9.19
N TYR A 61 5.84 13.96 -10.01
CA TYR A 61 5.45 13.97 -11.41
C TYR A 61 6.54 13.46 -12.38
N SER A 62 7.79 13.32 -11.92
CA SER A 62 8.86 12.78 -12.74
C SER A 62 8.79 11.25 -12.77
N ARG A 63 8.37 10.68 -13.91
CA ARG A 63 8.27 9.22 -14.10
C ARG A 63 9.63 8.53 -14.32
N GLU A 64 10.66 9.28 -14.72
CA GLU A 64 11.95 8.72 -15.15
C GLU A 64 13.01 8.68 -14.04
N GLU A 65 12.94 9.58 -13.05
CA GLU A 65 13.94 9.68 -11.98
C GLU A 65 13.34 9.43 -10.58
N GLY A 66 12.03 9.66 -10.39
CA GLY A 66 11.28 9.29 -9.19
C GLY A 66 11.78 9.93 -7.90
N LEU A 67 11.23 9.49 -6.76
CA LEU A 67 11.75 9.85 -5.43
C LEU A 67 13.08 9.15 -5.12
N ASN A 68 13.36 8.05 -5.82
CA ASN A 68 14.52 7.17 -5.58
C ASN A 68 15.87 7.89 -5.62
N ILE A 69 16.09 8.83 -6.55
CA ILE A 69 17.38 9.53 -6.67
C ILE A 69 17.67 10.47 -5.48
N HIS A 70 16.64 10.81 -4.71
CA HIS A 70 16.73 11.69 -3.54
C HIS A 70 16.61 10.92 -2.22
N MET A 71 16.38 9.61 -2.26
CA MET A 71 16.29 8.75 -1.08
C MET A 71 17.64 8.12 -0.75
N ARG A 72 17.91 7.97 0.54
CA ARG A 72 19.02 7.13 1.02
C ARG A 72 18.74 5.69 0.66
N ASP A 73 19.78 4.93 0.35
CA ASP A 73 19.63 3.53 -0.05
C ASP A 73 18.96 2.70 1.06
N GLU A 74 19.33 2.89 2.33
CA GLU A 74 18.69 2.25 3.50
C GLU A 74 17.16 2.46 3.61
N ASP A 75 16.63 3.52 3.00
CA ASP A 75 15.21 3.90 3.03
C ASP A 75 14.43 3.40 1.82
N ARG A 76 15.06 2.69 0.88
CA ARG A 76 14.41 2.15 -0.32
C ARG A 76 13.90 0.74 -0.05
N LEU A 77 12.78 0.38 -0.67
CA LEU A 77 12.31 -1.01 -0.66
C LEU A 77 13.27 -1.87 -1.50
N HIS A 78 13.88 -2.85 -0.84
CA HIS A 78 14.70 -3.85 -1.50
C HIS A 78 13.88 -5.11 -1.74
N VAL A 79 13.85 -5.60 -2.98
CA VAL A 79 13.20 -6.88 -3.29
C VAL A 79 14.09 -8.00 -2.77
N GLU A 80 13.60 -8.75 -1.78
CA GLU A 80 14.26 -9.95 -1.29
C GLU A 80 13.92 -11.15 -2.19
N SER A 81 12.65 -11.29 -2.55
CA SER A 81 12.20 -12.33 -3.48
C SER A 81 10.99 -11.88 -4.30
N MET A 82 10.89 -12.37 -5.52
CA MET A 82 9.73 -12.18 -6.38
C MET A 82 9.45 -13.46 -7.17
N SER A 83 8.25 -14.01 -7.00
CA SER A 83 7.77 -15.19 -7.72
C SER A 83 6.53 -14.82 -8.52
N LYS A 84 6.57 -15.07 -9.83
CA LYS A 84 5.43 -14.85 -10.75
C LYS A 84 4.65 -16.13 -11.02
N ASN A 85 4.70 -17.10 -10.11
CA ASN A 85 3.88 -18.30 -10.20
C ASN A 85 2.49 -17.96 -9.68
N SER A 86 1.57 -17.47 -10.53
CA SER A 86 0.20 -17.07 -10.13
C SER A 86 -0.30 -17.92 -8.94
N PRO A 87 -0.36 -17.35 -7.72
CA PRO A 87 -0.27 -15.91 -7.36
C PRO A 87 1.10 -15.21 -7.49
N LEU A 88 1.10 -13.91 -7.77
CA LEU A 88 2.30 -13.06 -7.64
C LEU A 88 2.68 -12.95 -6.15
N GLU A 89 3.90 -13.33 -5.82
CA GLU A 89 4.46 -13.18 -4.47
C GLU A 89 5.64 -12.21 -4.52
N LEU A 90 5.61 -11.20 -3.64
CA LEU A 90 6.64 -10.19 -3.49
C LEU A 90 7.04 -10.10 -2.01
N SER A 91 8.32 -10.29 -1.71
CA SER A 91 8.88 -9.96 -0.40
C SER A 91 9.89 -8.83 -0.53
N THR A 92 9.75 -7.82 0.33
CA THR A 92 10.66 -6.67 0.38
C THR A 92 11.16 -6.41 1.79
N LEU A 93 12.30 -5.70 1.86
CA LEU A 93 13.00 -5.36 3.09
C LEU A 93 13.26 -3.85 3.13
N VAL A 94 13.16 -3.26 4.32
CA VAL A 94 13.63 -1.89 4.58
C VAL A 94 14.11 -1.70 6.01
N VAL A 95 15.14 -0.88 6.23
CA VAL A 95 15.75 -0.70 7.56
C VAL A 95 14.73 -0.12 8.55
N ALA A 96 14.68 -0.70 9.75
CA ALA A 96 13.70 -0.34 10.78
C ALA A 96 14.16 0.87 11.61
N VAL A 97 13.97 2.05 11.05
CA VAL A 97 14.16 3.34 11.74
C VAL A 97 12.81 3.92 12.19
N PRO A 98 12.76 4.80 13.22
CA PRO A 98 11.49 5.35 13.73
C PRO A 98 10.60 5.99 12.65
N ALA A 99 11.21 6.70 11.68
CA ALA A 99 10.46 7.33 10.60
C ALA A 99 9.92 6.32 9.55
N ALA A 100 10.51 5.11 9.44
CA ALA A 100 9.98 4.05 8.58
C ALA A 100 8.65 3.48 9.11
N VAL A 101 8.40 3.56 10.42
CA VAL A 101 7.13 3.11 11.03
C VAL A 101 5.94 3.88 10.45
N GLY A 102 6.07 5.20 10.30
CA GLY A 102 5.02 6.04 9.70
C GLY A 102 4.76 5.69 8.23
N ALA A 103 5.83 5.43 7.47
CA ALA A 103 5.74 5.03 6.07
C ALA A 103 4.99 3.70 5.89
N ILE A 104 5.36 2.71 6.71
CA ILE A 104 4.74 1.39 6.74
C ILE A 104 3.27 1.48 7.10
N TRP A 105 2.93 2.31 8.10
CA TRP A 105 1.54 2.55 8.47
C TRP A 105 0.72 3.12 7.31
N GLY A 106 1.31 4.02 6.50
CA GLY A 106 0.67 4.53 5.30
C GLY A 106 0.36 3.47 4.26
N VAL A 107 1.34 2.60 3.99
CA VAL A 107 1.18 1.46 3.10
C VAL A 107 0.03 0.56 3.59
N VAL A 108 -0.01 0.23 4.89
CA VAL A 108 -1.09 -0.56 5.50
C VAL A 108 -2.45 0.08 5.25
N GLN A 109 -2.61 1.39 5.48
CA GLN A 109 -3.89 2.08 5.27
C GLN A 109 -4.40 1.98 3.83
N ILE A 110 -3.52 2.11 2.84
CA ILE A 110 -3.94 1.98 1.44
C ILE A 110 -4.31 0.55 1.12
N ILE A 111 -3.54 -0.43 1.59
CA ILE A 111 -3.86 -1.85 1.40
C ILE A 111 -5.21 -2.17 2.04
N GLU A 112 -5.47 -1.71 3.27
CA GLU A 112 -6.76 -1.89 3.93
C GLU A 112 -7.91 -1.29 3.12
N LYS A 113 -7.73 -0.06 2.59
CA LYS A 113 -8.70 0.57 1.68
C LYS A 113 -8.94 -0.28 0.43
N VAL A 114 -7.89 -0.81 -0.19
CA VAL A 114 -7.96 -1.65 -1.40
C VAL A 114 -8.70 -2.95 -1.12
N VAL A 115 -8.33 -3.67 -0.07
CA VAL A 115 -8.94 -4.94 0.32
C VAL A 115 -10.40 -4.76 0.73
N ASN A 116 -10.70 -3.77 1.58
CA ASN A 116 -12.06 -3.49 2.04
C ASN A 116 -12.98 -3.05 0.90
N PHE A 117 -12.49 -2.24 -0.04
CA PHE A 117 -13.28 -1.85 -1.21
C PHE A 117 -13.69 -3.06 -2.04
N ARG A 118 -12.76 -3.99 -2.31
CA ARG A 118 -13.07 -5.21 -3.07
C ARG A 118 -14.00 -6.13 -2.31
N LEU A 119 -13.78 -6.30 -1.00
CA LEU A 119 -14.67 -7.09 -0.15
C LEU A 119 -16.10 -6.52 -0.16
N ASN A 120 -16.25 -5.20 0.00
CA ASN A 120 -17.55 -4.52 -0.05
C ASN A 120 -18.19 -4.65 -1.43
N ARG A 121 -17.42 -4.56 -2.52
CA ARG A 121 -17.93 -4.77 -3.89
C ARG A 121 -18.35 -6.23 -4.14
N ARG A 122 -17.66 -7.21 -3.57
CA ARG A 122 -18.04 -8.63 -3.62
C ARG A 122 -19.32 -8.87 -2.81
N LYS A 123 -19.39 -8.35 -1.58
CA LYS A 123 -20.61 -8.38 -0.74
C LYS A 123 -21.79 -7.74 -1.45
N LEU A 124 -21.62 -6.54 -2.01
CA LEU A 124 -22.66 -5.83 -2.75
C LEU A 124 -23.10 -6.60 -4.00
N ARG A 125 -22.17 -7.25 -4.72
CA ARG A 125 -22.53 -8.12 -5.87
C ARG A 125 -23.31 -9.35 -5.45
N GLU A 126 -22.91 -10.01 -4.37
CA GLU A 126 -23.65 -11.16 -3.82
C GLU A 126 -25.01 -10.73 -3.26
N GLU A 127 -25.10 -9.55 -2.66
CA GLU A 127 -26.36 -8.98 -2.20
C GLU A 127 -27.27 -8.57 -3.36
N VAL A 128 -26.75 -7.96 -4.43
CA VAL A 128 -27.52 -7.72 -5.66
C VAL A 128 -27.99 -9.03 -6.28
N ARG A 129 -27.13 -10.06 -6.39
CA ARG A 129 -27.54 -11.40 -6.88
C ARG A 129 -28.58 -12.05 -5.98
N ARG A 130 -28.45 -11.87 -4.67
CA ARG A 130 -29.41 -12.36 -3.68
C ARG A 130 -30.73 -11.61 -3.82
N LEU A 131 -30.71 -10.29 -3.92
CA LEU A 131 -31.89 -9.45 -4.15
C LEU A 131 -32.52 -9.72 -5.52
N GLU A 132 -31.76 -10.01 -6.56
CA GLU A 132 -32.28 -10.45 -7.87
C GLU A 132 -32.96 -11.83 -7.78
N ARG A 133 -32.46 -12.73 -6.91
CA ARG A 133 -33.12 -14.00 -6.60
C ARG A 133 -34.31 -13.84 -5.64
N GLU A 134 -34.26 -12.85 -4.76
CA GLU A 134 -35.24 -12.56 -3.72
C GLU A 134 -36.28 -11.49 -4.14
N ASN A 135 -36.19 -10.92 -5.35
CA ASN A 135 -37.19 -9.97 -5.87
C ASN A 135 -38.49 -10.64 -6.34
N THR A 136 -38.98 -11.59 -5.53
CA THR A 136 -40.33 -11.49 -4.98
C THR A 136 -40.20 -11.00 -3.54
N GLN A 137 -40.17 -9.67 -3.35
CA GLN A 137 -40.47 -8.89 -2.14
C GLN A 137 -39.39 -7.87 -1.75
N VAL A 138 -39.86 -6.62 -1.65
CA VAL A 138 -39.16 -5.41 -1.24
C VAL A 138 -39.00 -5.40 0.29
N MET A 139 -37.80 -5.12 0.79
CA MET A 139 -37.61 -4.54 2.13
C MET A 139 -36.55 -3.42 2.13
N PRO A 140 -36.66 -2.42 3.03
CA PRO A 140 -35.79 -1.25 3.10
C PRO A 140 -34.45 -1.55 3.82
N PRO A 141 -33.47 -0.62 3.79
CA PRO A 141 -32.10 -0.91 4.21
C PRO A 141 -31.98 -1.05 5.73
N LEU A 142 -31.34 -2.14 6.16
CA LEU A 142 -30.86 -2.30 7.53
C LEU A 142 -29.54 -1.54 7.70
N ALA A 143 -29.56 -0.53 8.56
CA ALA A 143 -28.38 0.10 9.11
C ALA A 143 -27.44 -0.99 9.66
N THR A 144 -26.25 -1.12 9.09
CA THR A 144 -25.26 -2.05 9.60
C THR A 144 -24.44 -1.34 10.67
N GLU A 145 -24.59 -1.80 11.90
CA GLU A 145 -23.74 -1.43 13.04
C GLU A 145 -22.27 -1.72 12.72
N GLU A 146 -21.44 -0.68 12.79
CA GLU A 146 -19.99 -0.79 12.79
C GLU A 146 -19.54 -1.45 14.11
N ARG A 147 -19.44 -2.78 14.11
CA ARG A 147 -18.57 -3.47 15.07
C ARG A 147 -17.23 -3.77 14.41
N SER A 148 -16.31 -2.84 14.59
CA SER A 148 -14.89 -3.06 14.38
C SER A 148 -14.18 -2.88 15.73
N ASP A 149 -13.91 -4.00 16.40
CA ASP A 149 -12.99 -4.08 17.53
C ASP A 149 -11.56 -3.84 17.01
N SER A 150 -11.28 -2.57 16.75
CA SER A 150 -10.03 -2.08 16.20
C SER A 150 -9.53 -0.92 17.06
N THR A 151 -9.43 -1.17 18.37
CA THR A 151 -9.11 -0.16 19.40
C THR A 151 -7.63 0.26 19.41
N LEU A 152 -6.87 -0.05 18.35
CA LEU A 152 -5.52 0.47 18.09
C LEU A 152 -5.42 1.30 16.78
N LEU A 153 -6.51 1.44 16.02
CA LEU A 153 -6.48 1.94 14.62
C LEU A 153 -6.77 3.45 14.43
N TYR A 154 -7.16 4.20 15.46
CA TYR A 154 -7.71 5.56 15.25
C TYR A 154 -6.75 6.74 15.45
N GLU A 155 -5.64 6.60 16.16
CA GLU A 155 -4.79 7.77 16.49
C GLU A 155 -3.83 8.18 15.34
N ASN A 156 -3.45 7.26 14.44
CA ASN A 156 -2.41 7.52 13.43
C ASN A 156 -2.92 7.83 12.00
N ARG A 157 -4.22 7.74 11.71
CA ARG A 157 -4.72 8.03 10.35
C ARG A 157 -4.53 9.50 9.96
N ARG A 158 -4.79 10.40 10.91
CA ARG A 158 -4.60 11.84 10.71
C ARG A 158 -3.13 12.23 10.60
N PHE A 159 -2.23 11.49 11.22
CA PHE A 159 -0.80 11.83 11.21
C PHE A 159 -0.24 11.82 9.79
N LEU A 160 -0.43 10.71 9.06
CA LEU A 160 0.08 10.63 7.69
C LEU A 160 -0.66 11.59 6.75
N GLU A 161 -1.99 11.69 6.84
CA GLU A 161 -2.74 12.63 5.99
C GLU A 161 -2.28 14.09 6.22
N SER A 162 -2.06 14.50 7.47
CA SER A 162 -1.51 15.83 7.81
C SER A 162 -0.13 16.03 7.20
N ARG A 163 0.77 15.05 7.34
CA ARG A 163 2.10 15.12 6.74
C ARG A 163 2.07 15.21 5.22
N LEU A 164 1.19 14.44 4.58
CA LEU A 164 0.99 14.46 3.14
C LEU A 164 0.39 15.78 2.65
N GLU A 165 -0.47 16.42 3.46
CA GLU A 165 -1.01 17.76 3.17
C GLU A 165 0.08 18.82 3.28
N GLU A 166 0.89 18.79 4.35
CA GLU A 166 2.01 19.71 4.58
C GLU A 166 2.99 19.74 3.39
N VAL A 167 3.29 18.57 2.83
CA VAL A 167 4.22 18.42 1.70
C VAL A 167 3.54 18.44 0.32
N GLY A 168 2.24 18.71 0.26
CA GLY A 168 1.48 18.82 -1.00
C GLY A 168 1.32 17.49 -1.77
N ALA A 169 1.58 16.34 -1.16
CA ALA A 169 1.56 15.03 -1.80
C ALA A 169 0.21 14.29 -1.67
N LEU A 170 -0.70 14.73 -0.80
CA LEU A 170 -1.95 14.01 -0.49
C LEU A 170 -2.79 13.71 -1.74
N GLY A 171 -2.92 14.66 -2.67
CA GLY A 171 -3.71 14.47 -3.88
C GLY A 171 -3.15 13.37 -4.78
N VAL A 172 -1.82 13.29 -4.92
CA VAL A 172 -1.18 12.24 -5.70
C VAL A 172 -1.24 10.91 -4.97
N TYR A 173 -0.98 10.91 -3.66
CA TYR A 173 -1.09 9.74 -2.80
C TYR A 173 -2.46 9.05 -2.92
N ARG A 174 -3.55 9.84 -2.83
CA ARG A 174 -4.92 9.33 -3.01
C ARG A 174 -5.14 8.77 -4.41
N ARG A 175 -4.66 9.46 -5.45
CA ARG A 175 -4.78 8.99 -6.84
C ARG A 175 -4.09 7.64 -7.06
N ILE A 176 -2.89 7.44 -6.51
CA ILE A 176 -2.18 6.16 -6.59
C ILE A 176 -2.97 5.07 -5.86
N GLY A 177 -3.48 5.38 -4.67
CA GLY A 177 -4.38 4.46 -3.94
C GLY A 177 -5.61 4.08 -4.77
N ASP A 178 -6.23 5.03 -5.46
CA ASP A 178 -7.38 4.75 -6.33
C ASP A 178 -7.00 3.92 -7.56
N ARG A 179 -5.79 4.09 -8.13
CA ARG A 179 -5.27 3.21 -9.19
C ARG A 179 -5.07 1.78 -8.70
N LEU A 180 -4.54 1.57 -7.50
CA LEU A 180 -4.41 0.24 -6.91
C LEU A 180 -5.78 -0.40 -6.62
N VAL A 181 -6.76 0.39 -6.19
CA VAL A 181 -8.15 -0.07 -6.04
C VAL A 181 -8.70 -0.59 -7.38
N GLN A 182 -8.40 0.10 -8.48
CA GLN A 182 -8.86 -0.22 -9.83
C GLN A 182 -7.98 -1.24 -10.57
N SER A 183 -6.84 -1.64 -9.99
CA SER A 183 -5.90 -2.57 -10.61
C SER A 183 -6.53 -3.93 -10.89
N LYS A 184 -6.19 -4.56 -12.03
CA LYS A 184 -6.56 -5.95 -12.33
C LYS A 184 -5.81 -6.99 -11.49
N ILE A 185 -4.79 -6.54 -10.76
CA ILE A 185 -4.02 -7.33 -9.80
C ILE A 185 -4.58 -7.03 -8.40
N GLU A 186 -5.10 -8.05 -7.74
CA GLU A 186 -5.73 -7.96 -6.43
C GLU A 186 -4.71 -8.27 -5.34
N ILE A 187 -4.57 -7.40 -4.33
CA ILE A 187 -3.82 -7.74 -3.12
C ILE A 187 -4.67 -8.69 -2.28
N VAL A 188 -4.15 -9.90 -2.01
CA VAL A 188 -4.84 -10.95 -1.27
C VAL A 188 -4.32 -11.07 0.16
N GLU A 189 -3.03 -10.83 0.35
CA GLU A 189 -2.40 -10.91 1.65
C GLU A 189 -1.27 -9.88 1.75
N VAL A 190 -1.19 -9.24 2.93
CA VAL A 190 -0.02 -8.47 3.32
C VAL A 190 0.38 -8.86 4.73
N ARG A 191 1.68 -9.09 4.92
CA ARG A 191 2.29 -9.29 6.24
C ARG A 191 3.43 -8.32 6.41
N ILE A 192 3.56 -7.75 7.59
CA ILE A 192 4.65 -6.86 7.93
C ILE A 192 5.22 -7.33 9.25
N GLU A 193 6.52 -7.63 9.26
CA GLU A 193 7.23 -8.16 10.41
C GLU A 193 8.52 -7.38 10.63
N LEU A 194 8.84 -7.11 11.90
CA LEU A 194 10.18 -6.63 12.26
C LEU A 194 11.09 -7.85 12.39
N ARG A 195 12.12 -7.94 11.56
CA ARG A 195 13.09 -9.04 11.55
C ARG A 195 14.50 -8.53 11.83
N ASN A 196 15.27 -9.39 12.49
CA ASN A 196 16.73 -9.31 12.52
C ASN A 196 17.21 -10.53 11.72
N ILE A 197 17.91 -10.34 10.60
CA ILE A 197 18.62 -11.45 9.97
C ILE A 197 19.84 -11.73 10.84
N ARG A 198 19.69 -12.65 11.80
CA ARG A 198 20.83 -13.31 12.42
C ARG A 198 21.03 -14.62 11.66
N HIS A 199 22.21 -14.76 11.06
CA HIS A 199 22.69 -16.02 10.50
C HIS A 199 22.72 -17.13 11.56
#